data_AF-A0A520R0X7-F1
#
_entry.id   AF-A0A520R0X7-F1
#
_cell.length_a   1.000
_cell.length_b   1.000
_cell.length_c   1.000
_cell.angle_alpha   90.00
_cell.angle_beta   90.00
_cell.angle_gamma   90.00
#
_symmetry.space_group_name_H-M   'P 1'
#
loop_
_entity.id
_entity.type
_entity.pdbx_description
1 polymer ?
#
loop_
_entity_poly.entity_id
_entity_poly.type
_entity_poly.pdbx_seq_one_letter_code
_entity_poly.pdbx_strand_id
1 'polypeptide(L)'
;MALFRFGKSASESSSEGEQPVAAKPGVFDRLRAGLSKTAQVLNTDVRDLLKQEGRHVDTPFLEELRGALVRTDMGPSSAEAIVKDVGERLRSRVVDPEIVVESIRRTL
;
A
#
# COMPACT_ATOMS: atom_id res chain seq x y z
N MET A 1 61.45 -31.56 27.31
CA MET A 1 60.42 -30.72 27.96
C MET A 1 59.07 -31.37 27.65
N ALA A 2 58.53 -32.15 28.58
CA ALA A 2 57.23 -32.80 28.46
C ALA A 2 56.29 -32.14 29.46
N LEU A 3 55.03 -31.90 29.10
CA LEU A 3 53.88 -31.96 30.00
C LEU A 3 52.56 -31.87 29.22
N PHE A 4 51.79 -32.94 29.38
CA PHE A 4 50.38 -33.13 29.02
C PHE A 4 49.47 -32.06 29.65
N ARG A 5 48.34 -31.72 29.01
CA ARG A 5 47.02 -32.35 29.30
C ARG A 5 45.82 -31.56 28.73
N PHE A 6 45.09 -32.29 27.89
CA PHE A 6 43.67 -32.23 27.55
C PHE A 6 42.73 -32.03 28.77
N GLY A 7 41.77 -31.09 28.70
CA GLY A 7 40.76 -30.91 29.75
C GLY A 7 39.76 -29.76 29.53
N LYS A 8 38.74 -30.02 28.72
CA LYS A 8 37.30 -29.67 28.87
C LYS A 8 36.89 -28.46 29.74
N SER A 9 36.20 -27.49 29.11
CA SER A 9 34.98 -26.80 29.60
C SER A 9 34.30 -26.18 28.36
N ALA A 10 33.15 -26.61 27.84
CA ALA A 10 31.78 -26.60 28.40
C ALA A 10 31.34 -25.21 28.89
N SER A 11 30.72 -24.44 27.97
CA SER A 11 29.73 -23.35 28.18
C SER A 11 29.32 -22.87 26.77
N GLU A 12 28.40 -23.56 26.12
CA GLU A 12 27.01 -23.12 25.95
C GLU A 12 26.83 -21.86 25.07
N SER A 13 26.26 -22.13 23.90
CA SER A 13 25.17 -21.40 23.25
C SER A 13 25.22 -19.88 23.22
N SER A 14 25.34 -19.34 22.00
CA SER A 14 24.26 -18.53 21.43
C SER A 14 24.36 -18.59 19.91
N SER A 15 23.38 -19.27 19.32
CA SER A 15 23.06 -19.15 17.91
C SER A 15 22.55 -17.72 17.70
N GLU A 16 23.46 -16.80 17.40
CA GLU A 16 23.06 -15.49 16.91
C GLU A 16 22.54 -15.68 15.48
N GLY A 17 21.23 -15.83 15.39
CA GLY A 17 20.50 -15.75 14.14
C GLY A 17 20.90 -14.46 13.44
N GLU A 18 21.28 -14.63 12.17
CA GLU A 18 21.55 -13.58 11.21
C GLU A 18 20.43 -12.52 11.29
N GLN A 19 20.69 -11.43 12.01
CA GLN A 19 19.83 -10.26 11.95
C GLN A 19 19.94 -9.75 10.51
N PRO A 20 18.81 -9.56 9.79
CA PRO A 20 18.88 -8.98 8.48
C PRO A 20 19.44 -7.58 8.70
N VAL A 21 20.60 -7.30 8.11
CA VAL A 21 21.19 -5.96 8.13
C VAL A 21 20.13 -5.02 7.58
N ALA A 22 19.50 -4.27 8.49
CA ALA A 22 18.46 -3.32 8.15
C ALA A 22 19.11 -2.29 7.24
N ALA A 23 18.92 -2.46 5.94
CA ALA A 23 19.34 -1.52 4.93
C ALA A 23 18.77 -0.16 5.33
N LYS A 24 19.64 0.84 5.45
CA LYS A 24 19.22 2.19 5.79
C LYS A 24 18.12 2.60 4.81
N PRO A 25 16.96 3.10 5.30
CA PRO A 25 15.85 3.44 4.43
C PRO A 25 16.33 4.41 3.36
N GLY A 26 16.15 4.00 2.10
CA GLY A 26 16.57 4.76 0.94
C GLY A 26 15.74 6.03 0.78
N VAL A 27 16.07 6.83 -0.23
CA VAL A 27 15.34 8.06 -0.54
C VAL A 27 13.85 7.75 -0.83
N PHE A 28 13.57 6.67 -1.56
CA PHE A 28 12.21 6.20 -1.82
C PHE A 28 11.45 5.76 -0.57
N ASP A 29 12.11 5.10 0.38
CA ASP A 29 11.47 4.64 1.62
C ASP A 29 11.02 5.82 2.49
N ARG A 30 11.81 6.91 2.50
CA ARG A 30 11.46 8.15 3.19
C ARG A 30 10.29 8.87 2.55
N LEU A 31 10.24 8.90 1.21
CA LEU A 31 9.10 9.45 0.46
C LEU A 31 7.82 8.64 0.72
N ARG A 32 7.89 7.31 0.65
CA ARG A 32 6.77 6.41 0.98
C ARG A 32 6.31 6.61 2.42
N ALA A 33 7.24 6.73 3.37
CA ALA A 33 6.92 6.97 4.77
C ALA A 33 6.18 8.31 4.96
N GLY A 34 6.63 9.38 4.28
CA GLY A 34 5.97 10.69 4.30
C GLY A 34 4.57 10.69 3.70
N LEU A 35 4.34 9.90 2.66
CA LEU A 35 3.03 9.77 1.97
C LEU A 35 2.10 8.72 2.59
N SER A 36 2.55 8.00 3.63
CA SER A 36 1.79 6.89 4.23
C SER A 36 0.40 7.31 4.71
N LYS A 37 0.27 8.50 5.31
CA LYS A 37 -1.00 9.01 5.81
C LYS A 37 -1.97 9.36 4.69
N THR A 38 -1.50 10.00 3.63
CA THR A 38 -2.31 10.31 2.44
C THR A 38 -2.79 9.04 1.77
N ALA A 39 -1.90 8.04 1.62
CA ALA A 39 -2.27 6.75 1.07
C ALA A 39 -3.35 6.05 1.91
N GLN A 40 -3.28 6.14 3.24
CA GLN A 40 -4.30 5.57 4.13
C GLN A 40 -5.66 6.26 3.98
N VAL A 41 -5.70 7.60 3.95
CA VAL A 41 -6.95 8.36 3.79
C VAL A 41 -7.59 8.04 2.43
N LEU A 42 -6.82 8.10 1.35
CA LEU A 42 -7.29 7.75 0.01
C LEU A 42 -7.88 6.34 -0.05
N ASN A 43 -7.17 5.34 0.48
CA ASN A 43 -7.65 3.97 0.48
C ASN A 43 -8.93 3.82 1.32
N THR A 44 -9.05 4.56 2.42
CA THR A 44 -10.23 4.52 3.29
C THR A 44 -11.43 5.13 2.58
N ASP A 45 -11.28 6.31 1.97
CA ASP A 45 -12.36 6.97 1.25
C ASP A 45 -12.86 6.12 0.07
N VAL A 46 -11.95 5.52 -0.71
CA VAL A 46 -12.31 4.63 -1.83
C VAL A 46 -13.00 3.36 -1.33
N ARG A 47 -12.52 2.75 -0.25
CA ARG A 47 -13.17 1.58 0.36
C ARG A 47 -14.56 1.91 0.89
N ASP A 48 -14.73 3.09 1.50
CA ASP A 48 -16.00 3.55 2.04
C ASP A 48 -17.06 3.73 0.96
N LEU A 49 -16.69 4.23 -0.22
CA LEU A 49 -17.57 4.32 -1.38
C LEU A 49 -18.05 2.95 -1.87
N LEU A 50 -17.30 1.87 -1.59
CA LEU A 50 -17.53 0.51 -2.08
C LEU A 50 -18.02 -0.45 -0.97
N LYS A 51 -18.29 0.04 0.24
CA LYS A 51 -18.81 -0.76 1.37
C LYS A 51 -20.21 -1.34 1.14
N GLN A 52 -20.98 -0.79 0.20
CA GLN A 52 -22.24 -1.40 -0.20
C GLN A 52 -21.94 -2.57 -1.13
N GLU A 53 -22.07 -3.80 -0.61
CA GLU A 53 -21.94 -5.03 -1.41
C GLU A 53 -22.78 -4.93 -2.70
N GLY A 54 -22.18 -5.22 -3.85
CA GLY A 54 -22.89 -5.16 -5.13
C GLY A 54 -22.90 -3.80 -5.83
N ARG A 55 -22.19 -2.78 -5.33
CA ARG A 55 -22.14 -1.48 -6.00
C ARG A 55 -21.47 -1.58 -7.37
N HIS A 56 -22.17 -1.14 -8.41
CA HIS A 56 -21.68 -1.13 -9.78
C HIS A 56 -20.88 0.15 -10.08
N VAL A 57 -19.92 0.06 -11.00
CA VAL A 57 -19.29 1.25 -11.60
C VAL A 57 -20.26 1.89 -12.58
N ASP A 58 -21.12 2.75 -12.06
CA ASP A 58 -22.09 3.56 -12.77
C ASP A 58 -21.78 5.06 -12.66
N THR A 59 -22.55 5.90 -13.35
CA THR A 59 -22.34 7.36 -13.34
C THR A 59 -22.43 7.96 -11.92
N PRO A 60 -23.43 7.61 -11.08
CA PRO A 60 -23.47 8.07 -9.69
C PRO A 60 -22.22 7.71 -8.89
N PHE A 61 -21.73 6.49 -9.00
CA PHE A 61 -20.49 6.05 -8.35
C PHE A 61 -19.27 6.87 -8.82
N LEU A 62 -19.14 7.09 -10.13
CA LEU A 62 -18.02 7.85 -10.69
C LEU A 62 -18.00 9.32 -10.24
N GLU A 63 -19.16 9.95 -10.06
CA GLU A 63 -19.25 11.31 -9.50
C GLU A 63 -18.86 11.36 -8.03
N GLU A 64 -19.27 10.38 -7.23
CA GLU A 64 -18.84 10.29 -5.83
C GLU A 64 -17.34 10.03 -5.70
N LEU A 65 -16.80 9.15 -6.54
CA LEU A 65 -15.37 8.88 -6.63
C LEU A 65 -14.59 10.15 -6.99
N ARG A 66 -15.06 10.91 -7.98
CA ARG A 66 -14.47 12.22 -8.34
C ARG A 66 -14.45 13.16 -7.13
N GLY A 67 -15.56 13.27 -6.41
CA GLY A 67 -15.65 14.08 -5.20
C GLY A 67 -14.68 13.66 -4.10
N ALA A 68 -14.52 12.34 -3.88
CA ALA A 68 -13.54 11.82 -2.92
C ALA A 68 -12.10 12.15 -3.33
N LEU A 69 -11.74 11.94 -4.60
CA LEU A 69 -10.40 12.22 -5.11
C LEU A 69 -10.03 13.71 -5.00
N VAL A 70 -10.97 14.62 -5.28
CA VAL A 70 -10.74 16.06 -5.16
C VAL A 70 -10.49 16.48 -3.70
N ARG A 71 -11.13 15.83 -2.71
CA ARG A 71 -10.90 16.11 -1.28
C ARG A 71 -9.50 15.72 -0.79
N THR A 72 -8.80 14.87 -1.54
CA THR A 72 -7.43 14.41 -1.20
C THR A 72 -6.32 15.30 -1.78
N ASP A 73 -6.63 16.56 -2.09
CA ASP A 73 -5.70 17.56 -2.66
C ASP A 73 -5.11 17.19 -4.04
N MET A 74 -5.73 16.25 -4.78
CA MET A 74 -5.28 15.89 -6.14
C MET A 74 -5.65 16.92 -7.21
N GLY A 75 -6.65 17.77 -6.94
CA GLY A 75 -7.21 18.71 -7.89
C GLY A 75 -8.16 18.08 -8.92
N PRO A 76 -8.93 18.90 -9.66
CA PRO A 76 -10.00 18.43 -10.54
C PRO A 76 -9.48 17.69 -11.77
N SER A 77 -8.36 18.11 -12.38
CA SER A 77 -7.81 17.48 -13.60
C SER A 77 -7.33 16.05 -13.35
N SER A 78 -6.61 15.83 -12.24
CA SER A 78 -6.10 14.51 -11.86
C SER A 78 -7.25 13.58 -11.50
N ALA A 79 -8.24 14.08 -10.74
CA ALA A 79 -9.44 13.32 -10.40
C ALA A 79 -10.22 12.90 -11.67
N GLU A 80 -10.40 13.79 -12.64
CA GLU A 80 -11.06 13.50 -13.91
C GLU A 80 -10.36 12.37 -14.68
N ALA A 81 -9.03 12.41 -14.77
CA ALA A 81 -8.24 11.39 -15.44
C ALA A 81 -8.39 10.01 -14.79
N ILE A 82 -8.36 9.96 -13.45
CA ILE A 82 -8.53 8.74 -12.67
C ILE A 82 -9.94 8.17 -12.84
N VAL A 83 -10.98 9.01 -12.76
CA VAL A 83 -12.38 8.60 -12.88
C VAL A 83 -12.66 8.07 -14.28
N LYS A 84 -12.12 8.71 -15.31
CA LYS A 84 -12.19 8.20 -16.69
C LYS A 84 -11.56 6.82 -16.82
N ASP A 85 -10.37 6.64 -16.27
CA ASP A 85 -9.65 5.36 -16.32
C ASP A 85 -10.42 4.24 -15.62
N VAL A 86 -10.94 4.52 -14.41
CA VAL A 86 -11.78 3.60 -13.64
C VAL A 86 -13.05 3.25 -14.41
N GLY A 87 -13.72 4.25 -14.98
CA GLY A 87 -14.95 4.08 -15.75
C GLY A 87 -14.76 3.28 -17.05
N GLU A 88 -13.63 3.43 -17.74
CA GLU A 88 -13.32 2.67 -18.95
C GLU A 88 -13.01 1.21 -18.65
N ARG A 89 -12.24 0.92 -17.58
CA ARG A 89 -11.79 -0.44 -17.27
C ARG A 89 -12.81 -1.27 -16.51
N LEU A 90 -13.57 -0.64 -15.62
CA LEU A 90 -14.42 -1.33 -14.64
C LEU A 90 -15.92 -1.20 -14.92
N ARG A 91 -16.29 -0.63 -16.07
CA ARG A 91 -17.68 -0.38 -16.49
C ARG A 91 -18.59 -1.59 -16.25
N SER A 92 -19.75 -1.33 -15.66
CA SER A 92 -20.86 -2.30 -15.52
C SER A 92 -20.51 -3.58 -14.75
N ARG A 93 -19.45 -3.58 -13.93
CA ARG A 93 -19.10 -4.70 -13.03
C ARG A 93 -19.38 -4.30 -11.59
N VAL A 94 -19.79 -5.29 -10.78
CA VAL A 94 -19.60 -5.22 -9.34
C VAL A 94 -18.10 -5.40 -9.12
N VAL A 95 -17.47 -4.47 -8.41
CA VAL A 95 -16.01 -4.48 -8.22
C VAL A 95 -15.66 -4.41 -6.75
N ASP A 96 -14.70 -5.24 -6.39
CA ASP A 96 -14.06 -5.18 -5.09
C ASP A 96 -13.29 -3.85 -4.95
N PRO A 97 -13.30 -3.25 -3.75
CA PRO A 97 -12.55 -2.04 -3.44
C PRO A 97 -11.08 -2.08 -3.85
N GLU A 98 -10.44 -3.23 -3.69
CA GLU A 98 -9.02 -3.41 -4.01
C GLU A 98 -8.74 -3.23 -5.51
N ILE A 99 -9.66 -3.65 -6.39
CA ILE A 99 -9.50 -3.49 -7.84
C ILE A 99 -9.55 -2.00 -8.23
N VAL A 100 -10.44 -1.24 -7.60
CA VAL A 100 -10.56 0.20 -7.85
C VAL A 100 -9.30 0.93 -7.36
N VAL A 101 -8.83 0.62 -6.15
CA VAL A 101 -7.58 1.17 -5.61
C VAL A 101 -6.39 0.89 -6.54
N GLU A 102 -6.30 -0.32 -7.08
CA GLU A 102 -5.22 -0.68 -7.99
C GLU A 102 -5.30 0.08 -9.31
N SER A 103 -6.50 0.30 -9.86
CA SER A 103 -6.69 1.13 -11.06
C SER A 103 -6.24 2.58 -10.83
N ILE A 104 -6.52 3.13 -9.64
CA ILE A 104 -6.08 4.48 -9.25
C ILE A 104 -4.55 4.53 -9.19
N ARG A 105 -3.91 3.57 -8.50
CA ARG A 105 -2.44 3.50 -8.38
C ARG A 105 -1.73 3.38 -9.72
N ARG A 106 -2.35 2.75 -10.70
CA ARG A 106 -1.80 2.60 -12.05
C ARG A 106 -1.78 3.90 -12.86
N THR A 107 -2.70 4.80 -12.54
CA THR A 107 -2.91 6.06 -13.29
C THR A 107 -2.05 7.20 -12.75
N LEU A 108 -1.67 7.13 -11.47
CA LEU A 108 -0.71 8.02 -10.81
C LEU A 108 0.73 7.71 -11.22
#